data_AF-A0A2K5HAG8-F1
#
_entry.id   AF-A0A2K5HAG8-F1
#
_cell.length_a   1.000
_cell.length_b   1.000
_cell.length_c   1.000
_cell.angle_alpha   90.00
_cell.angle_beta   90.00
_cell.angle_gamma   90.00
#
_symmetry.space_group_name_H-M   'P 1'
#
loop_
_entity.id
_entity.type
_entity.pdbx_description
1 polymer ?
#
loop_
_entity_poly.entity_id
_entity_poly.type
_entity_poly.pdbx_seq_one_letter_code
_entity_poly.pdbx_strand_id
1 'polypeptide(L)'
;MAHYKVADSKREQFQRYLEKSGVLDMLTKVLVALYEEPEKPNSALDFLKHHLEAATPENPEIELLHLELTEMKEKSEAIYEPPQEKKRAE
;
A
#
# COMPACT_ATOMS: atom_id res chain seq x y z
N MET A 1 17.09 -11.53 -38.78
CA MET A 1 15.63 -11.42 -38.54
C MET A 1 15.12 -12.17 -37.30
N ALA A 2 15.72 -13.31 -36.90
CA ALA A 2 15.26 -14.06 -35.71
C ALA A 2 15.49 -13.35 -34.36
N HIS A 3 16.62 -12.63 -34.20
CA HIS A 3 16.93 -11.92 -32.95
C HIS A 3 16.00 -10.73 -32.65
N TYR A 4 15.42 -10.11 -33.68
CA TYR A 4 14.49 -8.99 -33.54
C TYR A 4 13.15 -9.47 -32.95
N LYS A 5 12.61 -10.58 -33.47
CA LYS A 5 11.38 -11.22 -32.95
C LYS A 5 11.50 -11.66 -31.49
N VAL A 6 12.66 -12.14 -31.05
CA VAL A 6 12.87 -12.60 -29.65
C VAL A 6 12.98 -11.41 -28.70
N ALA A 7 13.61 -10.31 -29.12
CA ALA A 7 13.68 -9.08 -28.34
C ALA A 7 12.29 -8.44 -28.16
N ASP A 8 11.48 -8.40 -29.23
CA ASP A 8 10.09 -7.95 -29.15
C ASP A 8 9.26 -8.85 -28.24
N SER A 9 9.44 -10.18 -28.31
CA SER A 9 8.75 -11.13 -27.45
C SER A 9 9.03 -10.92 -25.96
N LYS A 10 10.28 -10.66 -25.57
CA LYS A 10 10.64 -10.37 -24.17
C LYS A 10 10.06 -9.03 -23.70
N ARG A 11 10.11 -8.00 -24.55
CA ARG A 11 9.53 -6.69 -24.26
C ARG A 11 8.03 -6.77 -24.05
N GLU A 12 7.33 -7.50 -24.92
CA GLU A 12 5.89 -7.67 -24.86
C GLU A 12 5.46 -8.48 -23.62
N GLN A 13 6.21 -9.52 -23.26
CA GLN A 13 5.99 -10.25 -22.01
C GLN A 13 6.15 -9.35 -20.78
N PHE A 14 7.18 -8.50 -20.77
CA PHE A 14 7.39 -7.56 -19.67
C PHE A 14 6.28 -6.51 -19.60
N GLN A 15 5.85 -5.97 -20.74
CA GLN A 15 4.72 -5.04 -20.79
C GLN A 15 3.44 -5.69 -20.24
N ARG A 16 3.10 -6.90 -20.69
CA ARG A 16 1.94 -7.64 -20.18
C ARG A 16 2.03 -7.93 -18.69
N TYR A 17 3.23 -8.18 -18.18
CA TYR A 17 3.46 -8.34 -16.74
C TYR A 17 3.11 -7.06 -15.98
N LEU A 18 3.60 -5.91 -16.43
CA LEU A 18 3.31 -4.60 -15.80
C LEU A 18 1.84 -4.21 -15.90
N GLU A 19 1.17 -4.56 -17.01
CA GLU A 19 -0.28 -4.38 -17.17
C GLU A 19 -1.04 -5.27 -16.19
N LYS A 20 -0.71 -6.57 -16.14
CA LYS A 20 -1.41 -7.55 -15.27
C LYS A 20 -1.19 -7.29 -13.79
N SER A 21 -0.02 -6.78 -13.39
CA SER A 21 0.27 -6.41 -11.99
C SER A 21 -0.29 -5.05 -11.59
N GLY A 22 -0.91 -4.30 -12.51
CA GLY A 22 -1.49 -2.98 -12.23
C GLY A 22 -0.46 -1.85 -12.13
N VAL A 23 0.82 -2.10 -12.40
CA VAL A 23 1.87 -1.06 -12.35
C VAL A 23 1.59 0.06 -13.34
N LEU A 24 1.16 -0.27 -14.56
CA LEU A 24 0.86 0.77 -15.56
C LEU A 24 -0.36 1.62 -15.18
N ASP A 25 -1.40 1.00 -14.62
CA ASP A 25 -2.59 1.72 -14.15
C ASP A 25 -2.24 2.67 -13.01
N MET A 26 -1.46 2.19 -12.04
CA MET A 26 -0.97 2.97 -10.92
C MET A 26 -0.11 4.17 -11.36
N LEU A 27 0.87 3.94 -12.23
CA LEU A 27 1.69 5.03 -12.79
C LEU A 27 0.84 6.04 -13.59
N THR A 28 -0.15 5.55 -14.35
CA THR A 28 -1.05 6.42 -15.10
C THR A 28 -1.84 7.32 -14.16
N LYS A 29 -2.41 6.78 -13.07
CA LYS A 29 -3.15 7.57 -12.07
C LYS A 29 -2.30 8.66 -11.43
N VAL A 30 -1.06 8.36 -11.04
CA VAL A 30 -0.15 9.37 -10.46
C VAL A 30 0.20 10.48 -11.46
N LEU A 31 0.43 10.10 -12.73
CA LEU A 31 0.70 11.08 -13.79
C LEU A 31 -0.52 11.95 -14.10
N VAL A 32 -1.73 11.37 -14.07
CA VAL A 32 -2.98 12.12 -14.20
C VAL A 32 -3.15 13.10 -13.04
N ALA A 33 -2.92 12.66 -11.80
CA ALA A 33 -2.95 13.54 -10.63
C ALA A 33 -1.98 14.72 -10.80
N LEU A 34 -0.73 14.46 -11.18
CA LEU A 34 0.24 15.51 -11.47
C LEU A 34 -0.21 16.45 -12.61
N TYR A 35 -0.86 15.91 -13.64
CA TYR A 35 -1.39 16.71 -14.75
C TYR A 35 -2.56 17.60 -14.32
N GLU A 36 -3.40 17.12 -13.41
CA GLU A 36 -4.57 17.84 -12.88
C GLU A 36 -4.21 18.87 -11.81
N GLU A 37 -3.02 18.78 -11.19
CA GLU A 37 -2.56 19.77 -10.20
C GLU A 37 -2.66 21.21 -10.74
N PRO A 38 -3.46 22.10 -10.13
CA PRO A 38 -3.64 23.47 -10.58
C PRO A 38 -2.37 24.31 -10.39
N GLU A 39 -1.63 24.03 -9.32
CA GLU A 39 -0.31 24.60 -9.06
C GLU A 39 0.74 23.50 -9.23
N LYS A 40 1.53 23.57 -10.31
CA LYS A 40 2.54 22.54 -10.57
C LYS A 40 3.59 22.54 -9.46
N PRO A 41 3.90 21.36 -8.87
CA PRO A 41 4.91 21.27 -7.84
C PRO A 41 6.27 21.67 -8.43
N ASN A 42 7.09 22.35 -7.62
CA ASN A 42 8.45 22.74 -8.00
C ASN A 42 9.32 21.52 -8.38
N SER A 43 9.02 20.36 -7.80
CA SER A 43 9.66 19.07 -8.11
C SER A 43 8.61 18.02 -8.44
N ALA A 44 8.42 17.76 -9.74
CA ALA A 44 7.54 16.68 -10.21
C ALA A 44 8.00 15.30 -9.72
N LEU A 45 9.31 15.07 -9.61
CA LEU A 45 9.85 13.78 -9.14
C LEU A 45 9.48 13.51 -7.68
N ASP A 46 9.51 14.53 -6.82
CA ASP A 46 9.15 14.33 -5.41
C ASP A 46 7.63 14.16 -5.23
N PHE A 47 6.83 14.84 -6.06
CA PHE A 47 5.38 14.56 -6.14
C PHE A 47 5.11 13.10 -6.49
N LEU A 48 5.79 12.56 -7.51
CA LEU A 48 5.64 11.15 -7.91
C LEU A 48 6.02 10.20 -6.78
N LYS A 49 7.17 10.40 -6.12
CA LYS A 49 7.62 9.54 -5.01
C LYS A 49 6.58 9.48 -3.90
N HIS A 50 6.12 10.64 -3.43
CA HIS A 50 5.14 10.74 -2.36
C HIS A 50 3.82 10.05 -2.73
N HIS A 51 3.33 10.26 -3.96
CA HIS A 51 2.09 9.64 -4.42
C HIS A 51 2.21 8.13 -4.63
N LEU A 52 3.39 7.63 -5.02
CA LEU A 52 3.63 6.19 -5.14
C LEU A 52 3.74 5.52 -3.77
N GLU A 53 4.39 6.16 -2.79
CA GLU A 53 4.45 5.69 -1.40
C GLU A 53 3.07 5.65 -0.74
N ALA A 54 2.24 6.66 -0.99
CA ALA A 54 0.89 6.73 -0.42
C ALA A 54 -0.09 5.73 -1.03
N ALA A 55 0.16 5.29 -2.27
CA ALA A 55 -0.76 4.44 -3.02
C ALA A 55 -0.34 2.98 -3.06
N THR A 56 0.82 2.61 -2.51
CA THR A 56 1.03 1.25 -2.05
C THR A 56 0.15 1.02 -0.82
N PRO A 57 -0.88 0.15 -0.89
CA PRO A 57 -1.55 -0.29 0.33
C PRO A 57 -0.47 -0.83 1.26
N GLU A 58 -0.52 -0.50 2.56
CA GLU A 58 0.26 -1.26 3.52
C GLU A 58 -0.03 -2.73 3.23
N ASN A 59 1.04 -3.53 3.09
CA ASN A 59 0.91 -4.94 2.73
C ASN A 59 -0.25 -5.52 3.58
N PRO A 60 -1.29 -6.13 2.99
CA PRO A 60 -2.46 -6.56 3.75
C PRO A 60 -2.09 -7.45 4.95
N GLU A 61 -0.95 -8.12 4.89
CA GLU A 61 -0.36 -8.87 6.00
C GLU A 61 0.13 -7.98 7.17
N ILE A 62 0.66 -6.79 6.88
CA ILE A 62 1.03 -5.76 7.88
C ILE A 62 -0.24 -5.19 8.55
N GLU A 63 -1.28 -4.87 7.79
CA GLU A 63 -2.55 -4.39 8.37
C GLU A 63 -3.18 -5.45 9.29
N LEU A 64 -3.13 -6.72 8.89
CA LEU A 64 -3.64 -7.84 9.67
C LEU A 64 -2.82 -8.06 10.95
N LEU A 65 -1.49 -7.95 10.86
CA LEU A 65 -0.59 -8.00 12.03
C LEU A 65 -0.84 -6.82 13.00
N HIS A 66 -1.11 -5.62 12.49
CA HIS A 66 -1.45 -4.46 13.33
C HIS A 66 -2.80 -4.65 14.05
N LEU A 67 -3.79 -5.24 13.38
CA LEU A 67 -5.07 -5.58 13.99
C LEU A 67 -4.90 -6.63 15.10
N GLU A 68 -4.17 -7.72 14.83
CA GLU A 68 -3.90 -8.77 15.82
C GLU A 68 -3.13 -8.23 17.03
N LEU A 69 -2.15 -7.35 16.82
CA LEU A 69 -1.41 -6.69 17.91
C LEU A 69 -2.33 -5.84 18.78
N THR A 70 -3.26 -5.12 18.18
CA THR A 70 -4.22 -4.27 18.90
C THR A 70 -5.17 -5.13 19.73
N GLU A 71 -5.75 -6.17 19.14
CA GLU A 71 -6.62 -7.10 19.87
C GLU A 71 -5.91 -7.83 21.02
N MET A 72 -4.67 -8.27 20.80
CA MET A 72 -3.91 -8.98 21.82
C MET A 72 -3.52 -8.05 22.97
N LYS A 73 -3.21 -6.79 22.65
CA LYS A 73 -2.93 -5.76 23.66
C LYS A 73 -4.17 -5.44 24.48
N GLU A 74 -5.33 -5.22 23.85
CA GLU A 74 -6.62 -5.02 24.55
C GLU A 74 -6.97 -6.20 25.47
N LYS A 75 -6.81 -7.45 24.99
CA LYS A 75 -7.04 -8.65 25.80
C LYS A 75 -6.08 -8.74 26.99
N SER A 76 -4.82 -8.37 26.79
CA SER A 76 -3.83 -8.36 27.88
C SER A 76 -4.15 -7.29 28.92
N GLU A 77 -4.61 -6.12 28.50
CA GLU A 77 -4.98 -5.00 29.37
C GLU A 77 -6.27 -5.33 30.14
N ALA A 78 -7.26 -5.97 29.49
CA ALA A 78 -8.48 -6.44 30.13
C ALA A 78 -8.25 -7.56 31.17
N ILE A 79 -7.18 -8.34 31.03
CA ILE A 79 -6.77 -9.36 32.02
C ILE A 79 -5.93 -8.72 33.14
N TYR A 80 -5.18 -7.66 32.84
CA TYR A 80 -4.35 -6.94 33.81
C TYR A 80 -5.11 -5.85 34.58
N GLU A 81 -6.31 -5.44 34.16
CA GLU A 81 -7.23 -4.73 35.04
C GLU A 81 -7.61 -5.67 36.19
N PRO A 82 -7.17 -5.41 37.44
CA PRO A 82 -7.62 -6.21 38.56
C PRO A 82 -9.14 -6.07 38.62
N PRO A 83 -9.91 -7.17 38.77
CA PRO A 83 -11.36 -7.08 38.90
C PRO A 83 -11.65 -6.12 40.06
N GLN A 84 -12.09 -4.91 39.73
CA GLN A 84 -12.50 -3.90 40.69
C GLN A 84 -13.44 -4.59 41.67
N GLU A 85 -13.00 -4.59 42.93
CA GLU A 85 -13.61 -5.32 44.02
C GLU A 85 -15.12 -5.11 44.04
N LYS A 86 -15.89 -6.06 43.47
CA LYS A 86 -17.25 -6.32 43.94
C LYS A 86 -17.16 -7.14 45.22
N LYS A 87 -16.51 -6.57 46.24
CA LYS A 87 -16.77 -6.90 47.63
C LYS A 87 -17.73 -5.84 48.16
N ARG A 88 -18.75 -6.32 48.87
CA ARG A 88 -19.72 -5.59 49.70
C ARG A 88 -20.98 -5.11 48.97
N ALA A 89 -21.94 -6.01 48.83
CA ALA A 89 -23.20 -5.93 49.58
C ALA A 89 -24.14 -7.01 49.02
N GLU A 90 -24.24 -8.15 49.70
CA GLU A 90 -25.47 -8.64 50.33
C GLU A 90 -25.15 -9.81 51.26
#